data_AF-A0A0G0VGG4-F1
#
_entry.id   AF-A0A0G0VGG4-F1
#
_cell.length_a   1.000
_cell.length_b   1.000
_cell.length_c   1.000
_cell.angle_alpha   90.00
_cell.angle_beta   90.00
_cell.angle_gamma   90.00
#
_symmetry.space_group_name_H-M   'P 1'
#
loop_
_entity.id
_entity.type
_entity.pdbx_description
1 polymer ?
#
loop_
_entity_poly.entity_id
_entity_poly.type
_entity_poly.pdbx_seq_one_letter_code
_entity_poly.pdbx_strand_id
1 'polypeptide(L)'
;MKQIYPISRDWREAKIYGVVVDDCQDLQHLCRKAKEWIGMGNLDDRIAAAKEQVLEILSKNAVVLKSAKTKSPEEQEFYRGFVYRPTPEQSNLSYALRRGIACCRYYHALLFILLKECGVIATACGKFPIPGSVGYTWILAYDNSGGPIIIDLFHESLARAGITEVDYADPTGKYQDPWVAWVFKD
;
A
#
# COMPACT_ATOMS: atom_id res chain seq x y z
N MET A 1 -8.01 -23.81 -4.93
CA MET A 1 -6.56 -23.62 -5.19
C MET A 1 -6.27 -22.12 -5.19
N LYS A 2 -5.45 -21.62 -4.25
CA LYS A 2 -5.00 -20.22 -4.26
C LYS A 2 -3.97 -20.08 -5.40
N GLN A 3 -4.32 -19.34 -6.44
CA GLN A 3 -3.47 -19.14 -7.61
C GLN A 3 -2.46 -18.03 -7.27
N ILE A 4 -1.18 -18.38 -7.24
CA ILE A 4 -0.08 -17.46 -7.03
C ILE A 4 0.33 -16.97 -8.42
N TYR A 5 0.17 -15.68 -8.68
CA TYR A 5 0.56 -15.09 -9.96
C TYR A 5 2.06 -14.78 -9.93
N PRO A 6 2.83 -15.21 -10.94
CA PRO A 6 4.23 -14.85 -11.05
C PRO A 6 4.38 -13.35 -11.29
N ILE A 7 5.35 -12.77 -10.60
CA ILE A 7 5.57 -11.33 -10.56
C ILE A 7 6.47 -10.91 -11.71
N SER A 8 6.00 -10.00 -12.56
CA SER A 8 6.79 -9.36 -13.61
C SER A 8 7.72 -8.29 -13.04
N ARG A 9 8.90 -8.10 -13.64
CA ARG A 9 9.76 -6.93 -13.41
C ARG A 9 9.29 -5.69 -14.18
N ASP A 10 8.45 -5.89 -15.19
CA ASP A 10 7.83 -4.81 -15.93
C ASP A 10 6.47 -4.50 -15.31
N TRP A 11 6.44 -3.45 -14.50
CA TRP A 11 5.25 -2.96 -13.84
C TRP A 11 4.51 -1.92 -14.69
N ARG A 12 5.07 -1.52 -15.84
CA ARG A 12 4.42 -0.55 -16.71
C ARG A 12 3.08 -1.16 -17.11
N GLU A 13 2.00 -0.42 -16.85
CA GLU A 13 0.61 -0.84 -17.09
C GLU A 13 0.05 -1.86 -16.08
N ALA A 14 0.83 -2.30 -15.09
CA ALA A 14 0.35 -3.15 -14.01
C ALA A 14 -0.64 -2.40 -13.11
N LYS A 15 -1.71 -3.09 -12.71
CA LYS A 15 -2.71 -2.57 -11.76
C LYS A 15 -2.60 -3.31 -10.44
N ILE A 16 -2.04 -2.66 -9.43
CA ILE A 16 -1.93 -3.20 -8.08
C ILE A 16 -3.03 -2.55 -7.23
N TYR A 17 -4.04 -3.31 -6.83
CA TYR A 17 -5.22 -2.77 -6.11
C TYR A 17 -5.99 -1.69 -6.88
N GLY A 18 -6.00 -1.76 -8.22
CA GLY A 18 -6.55 -0.72 -9.07
C GLY A 18 -5.68 0.55 -9.16
N VAL A 19 -4.50 0.57 -8.55
CA VAL A 19 -3.47 1.60 -8.75
C VAL A 19 -2.67 1.25 -10.00
N VAL A 20 -2.63 2.18 -10.95
CA VAL A 20 -1.79 2.07 -12.16
C VAL A 20 -0.36 2.41 -11.78
N VAL A 21 0.55 1.47 -12.00
CA VAL A 21 1.99 1.68 -11.79
C VAL A 21 2.57 2.29 -13.06
N ASP A 22 2.73 3.61 -13.05
CA ASP A 22 3.23 4.37 -14.19
C ASP A 22 4.75 4.63 -14.09
N ASP A 23 5.40 4.71 -15.25
CA ASP A 23 6.85 4.95 -15.33
C ASP A 23 7.15 6.44 -15.12
N CYS A 24 7.34 6.84 -13.86
CA CYS A 24 7.67 8.21 -13.47
C CYS A 24 9.06 8.30 -12.82
N GLN A 25 9.70 9.46 -12.97
CA GLN A 25 11.05 9.71 -12.45
C GLN A 25 11.16 9.50 -10.93
N ASP A 26 10.14 9.89 -10.16
CA ASP A 26 10.09 9.71 -8.71
C ASP A 26 10.13 8.22 -8.35
N LEU A 27 9.33 7.39 -9.03
CA LEU A 27 9.33 5.95 -8.83
C LEU A 27 10.66 5.32 -9.23
N GLN A 28 11.24 5.73 -10.37
CA GLN A 28 12.56 5.26 -10.80
C GLN A 28 13.66 5.55 -9.78
N HIS A 29 13.62 6.73 -9.15
CA HIS A 29 14.55 7.11 -8.10
C HIS A 29 14.40 6.22 -6.87
N LEU A 30 13.16 6.01 -6.40
CA LEU A 30 12.87 5.16 -5.25
C LEU A 30 13.27 3.70 -5.51
N CYS A 31 13.01 3.17 -6.70
CA CYS A 31 13.44 1.83 -7.10
C CYS A 31 14.97 1.69 -7.12
N ARG A 32 15.69 2.73 -7.54
CA ARG A 32 17.16 2.72 -7.50
C ARG A 32 17.67 2.64 -6.07
N LYS A 33 17.12 3.45 -5.17
CA LYS A 33 17.45 3.42 -3.74
C LYS A 33 17.11 2.05 -3.12
N ALA A 34 15.98 1.46 -3.49
CA ALA A 34 15.59 0.14 -2.99
C ALA A 34 16.56 -0.99 -3.40
N LYS A 35 17.17 -0.91 -4.59
CA LYS A 35 18.18 -1.87 -5.02
C LYS A 35 19.45 -1.83 -4.17
N GLU A 36 19.80 -0.68 -3.60
CA GLU A 36 20.94 -0.55 -2.70
C GLU A 36 20.74 -1.39 -1.43
N TRP A 37 19.48 -1.64 -1.04
CA TRP A 37 19.14 -2.45 0.12
C TRP A 37 19.27 -3.95 -0.11
N ILE A 38 19.54 -4.43 -1.33
CA ILE A 38 19.78 -5.87 -1.58
C ILE A 38 20.96 -6.37 -0.74
N GLY A 39 21.96 -5.52 -0.50
CA GLY A 39 23.12 -5.84 0.33
C GLY A 39 22.92 -5.59 1.84
N MET A 40 21.75 -5.09 2.26
CA MET A 40 21.43 -4.93 3.69
C MET A 40 21.15 -6.29 4.33
N GLY A 41 21.52 -6.42 5.60
CA GLY A 41 21.59 -7.64 6.40
C GLY A 41 20.54 -8.71 6.14
N ASN A 42 19.58 -8.88 7.04
CA ASN A 42 18.56 -9.92 6.93
C ASN A 42 17.28 -9.43 6.24
N LEU A 43 16.25 -10.28 6.11
CA LEU A 43 14.97 -9.90 5.50
C LEU A 43 14.31 -8.72 6.24
N ASP A 44 14.39 -8.68 7.56
CA ASP A 44 13.75 -7.67 8.39
C ASP A 44 14.35 -6.28 8.16
N ASP A 45 15.66 -6.18 7.97
CA ASP A 45 16.34 -4.92 7.66
C ASP A 45 15.84 -4.31 6.35
N ARG A 46 15.64 -5.16 5.34
CA ARG A 46 15.13 -4.75 4.02
C ARG A 46 13.66 -4.35 4.08
N ILE A 47 12.85 -5.06 4.85
CA ILE A 47 11.46 -4.70 5.13
C ILE A 47 11.41 -3.36 5.85
N ALA A 48 12.23 -3.16 6.89
CA ALA A 48 12.27 -1.93 7.67
C ALA A 48 12.66 -0.73 6.80
N ALA A 49 13.69 -0.85 5.97
CA ALA A 49 14.11 0.20 5.04
C ALA A 49 13.01 0.57 4.02
N ALA A 50 12.34 -0.44 3.45
CA ALA A 50 11.25 -0.21 2.52
C ALA A 50 10.05 0.46 3.20
N LYS A 51 9.66 0.01 4.41
CA LYS A 51 8.60 0.63 5.19
C LYS A 51 8.92 2.08 5.49
N GLU A 52 10.11 2.35 6.01
CA GLU A 52 10.56 3.70 6.35
C GLU A 52 10.49 4.64 5.13
N GLN A 53 10.95 4.18 3.96
CA GLN A 53 10.88 4.98 2.75
C GLN A 53 9.44 5.34 2.36
N VAL A 54 8.50 4.40 2.50
CA VAL A 54 7.08 4.69 2.24
C VAL A 54 6.53 5.65 3.29
N LEU A 55 6.86 5.44 4.57
CA LEU A 55 6.44 6.28 5.69
C LEU A 55 6.99 7.72 5.62
N GLU A 56 8.14 7.95 4.99
CA GLU A 56 8.68 9.29 4.70
C GLU A 56 7.86 10.02 3.63
N ILE A 57 7.36 9.28 2.64
CA ILE A 57 6.53 9.82 1.54
C ILE A 57 5.08 10.04 2.00
N LEU A 58 4.65 9.35 3.06
CA LEU A 58 3.40 9.65 3.74
C LEU A 58 3.41 11.10 4.23
N SER A 59 2.51 11.91 3.69
CA SER A 59 2.21 13.22 4.28
C SER A 59 1.73 13.06 5.73
N LYS A 60 1.94 14.04 6.61
CA LYS A 60 1.33 14.01 7.96
C LYS A 60 -0.21 13.95 7.91
N ASN A 61 -0.78 14.42 6.81
CA ASN A 61 -2.20 14.31 6.52
C ASN A 61 -2.61 12.91 6.05
N ALA A 62 -1.67 11.96 6.01
CA ALA A 62 -1.86 10.68 5.35
C ALA A 62 -2.78 9.71 6.10
N VAL A 63 -2.97 9.95 7.38
CA VAL A 63 -4.01 9.27 8.12
C VAL A 63 -5.28 10.10 8.06
N VAL A 64 -5.96 10.01 6.93
CA VAL A 64 -7.38 10.38 6.87
C VAL A 64 -8.21 9.17 7.34
N LEU A 65 -7.96 8.80 8.59
CA LEU A 65 -8.92 8.16 9.49
C LEU A 65 -9.32 9.15 10.59
N LYS A 66 -8.96 10.43 10.44
CA LYS A 66 -9.75 11.48 11.07
C LYS A 66 -11.17 11.25 10.58
N SER A 67 -12.04 10.83 11.48
CA SER A 67 -13.45 10.69 11.21
C SER A 67 -13.90 11.93 10.43
N ALA A 68 -14.72 11.69 9.41
CA ALA A 68 -15.25 12.72 8.52
C ALA A 68 -15.64 14.02 9.25
N LYS A 69 -16.01 13.93 10.54
CA LYS A 69 -16.36 15.01 11.47
C LYS A 69 -15.40 16.20 11.56
N THR A 70 -14.09 16.05 11.30
CA THR A 70 -13.13 17.18 11.45
C THR A 70 -12.69 17.83 10.13
N LYS A 71 -13.17 17.31 9.00
CA LYS A 71 -12.86 17.82 7.66
C LYS A 71 -14.03 18.63 7.11
N SER A 72 -13.75 19.59 6.23
CA SER A 72 -14.83 20.29 5.53
C SER A 72 -15.64 19.30 4.67
N PRO A 73 -16.92 19.56 4.39
CA PRO A 73 -17.70 18.72 3.47
C PRO A 73 -17.04 18.52 2.10
N GLU A 74 -16.34 19.55 1.61
CA GLU A 74 -15.61 19.51 0.33
C GLU A 74 -14.41 18.55 0.38
N GLU A 75 -13.65 18.57 1.48
CA GLU A 75 -12.53 17.64 1.69
C GLU A 75 -13.01 16.19 1.84
N GLN A 76 -14.17 16.00 2.48
CA GLN A 76 -14.80 14.69 2.60
C GLN A 76 -15.27 14.16 1.24
N GLU A 77 -15.91 15.00 0.44
CA GLU A 77 -16.41 14.62 -0.89
C GLU A 77 -15.26 14.34 -1.86
N PHE A 78 -14.23 15.20 -1.87
CA PHE A 78 -13.01 14.97 -2.64
C PHE A 78 -12.37 13.63 -2.27
N TYR A 79 -12.23 13.35 -0.97
CA TYR A 79 -11.62 12.11 -0.49
C TYR A 79 -12.48 10.88 -0.83
N ARG A 80 -13.81 10.96 -0.68
CA ARG A 80 -14.73 9.89 -1.10
C ARG A 80 -14.62 9.62 -2.60
N GLY A 81 -14.65 10.67 -3.42
CA GLY A 81 -14.45 10.56 -4.86
C GLY A 81 -13.12 9.88 -5.19
N PHE A 82 -12.03 10.31 -4.58
CA PHE A 82 -10.70 9.75 -4.81
C PHE A 82 -10.57 8.27 -4.36
N VAL A 83 -11.06 7.93 -3.17
CA VAL A 83 -10.95 6.58 -2.62
C VAL A 83 -11.81 5.61 -3.42
N TYR A 84 -13.08 5.95 -3.67
CA TYR A 84 -14.04 5.00 -4.24
C TYR A 84 -14.16 5.06 -5.76
N ARG A 85 -13.87 6.20 -6.38
CA ARG A 85 -14.03 6.44 -7.82
C ARG A 85 -12.91 7.34 -8.37
N PRO A 86 -11.64 6.94 -8.22
CA PRO A 86 -10.54 7.74 -8.76
C PRO A 86 -10.73 7.92 -10.28
N THR A 87 -10.46 9.12 -10.77
CA THR A 87 -10.29 9.32 -12.21
C THR A 87 -9.12 8.47 -12.74
N PRO A 88 -9.01 8.28 -14.08
CA PRO A 88 -7.86 7.59 -14.66
C PRO A 88 -6.52 8.20 -14.23
N GLU A 89 -6.44 9.53 -14.16
CA GLU A 89 -5.24 10.24 -13.68
C GLU A 89 -4.98 9.96 -12.19
N GLN A 90 -6.02 10.04 -11.36
CA GLN A 90 -5.94 9.77 -9.92
C GLN A 90 -5.56 8.32 -9.59
N SER A 91 -5.77 7.40 -10.52
CA SER A 91 -5.40 5.99 -10.36
C SER A 91 -3.89 5.76 -10.50
N ASN A 92 -3.14 6.70 -11.08
CA ASN A 92 -1.69 6.58 -11.23
C ASN A 92 -0.97 6.71 -9.88
N LEU A 93 0.05 5.88 -9.67
CA LEU A 93 0.89 5.95 -8.49
C LEU A 93 1.60 7.30 -8.41
N SER A 94 2.12 7.82 -9.52
CA SER A 94 2.77 9.14 -9.56
C SER A 94 1.87 10.28 -9.11
N TYR A 95 0.57 10.20 -9.39
CA TYR A 95 -0.40 11.20 -8.93
C TYR A 95 -0.46 11.23 -7.40
N ALA A 96 -0.54 10.05 -6.78
CA ALA A 96 -0.54 9.94 -5.32
C ALA A 96 0.77 10.42 -4.69
N LEU A 97 1.91 10.09 -5.30
CA LEU A 97 3.24 10.54 -4.82
C LEU A 97 3.35 12.07 -4.86
N ARG A 98 3.02 12.70 -6.00
CA ARG A 98 3.15 14.16 -6.17
C ARG A 98 2.19 14.96 -5.30
N ARG A 99 1.02 14.41 -5.02
CA ARG A 99 -0.03 15.06 -4.23
C ARG A 99 0.02 14.68 -2.75
N GLY A 100 0.95 13.81 -2.35
CA GLY A 100 1.06 13.30 -0.98
C GLY A 100 -0.22 12.61 -0.52
N ILE A 101 -0.93 11.94 -1.43
CA ILE A 101 -2.26 11.39 -1.15
C ILE A 101 -2.16 10.10 -0.40
N ALA A 102 -3.07 9.96 0.55
CA ALA A 102 -3.04 8.88 1.47
C ALA A 102 -4.20 7.95 1.51
N CYS A 103 -3.94 6.77 0.99
CA CYS A 103 -4.83 5.64 1.01
C CYS A 103 -3.98 4.37 0.95
N CYS A 104 -4.34 3.38 1.76
CA CYS A 104 -3.57 2.14 1.93
C CYS A 104 -3.17 1.49 0.60
N ARG A 105 -4.03 1.55 -0.44
CA ARG A 105 -3.75 0.96 -1.75
C ARG A 105 -2.51 1.52 -2.43
N TYR A 106 -2.24 2.83 -2.34
CA TYR A 106 -1.11 3.45 -3.01
C TYR A 106 0.20 3.15 -2.30
N TYR A 107 0.18 3.17 -0.96
CA TYR A 107 1.38 2.92 -0.17
C TYR A 107 1.75 1.46 -0.09
N HIS A 108 0.77 0.56 -0.06
CA HIS A 108 1.06 -0.87 -0.21
C HIS A 108 1.46 -1.22 -1.63
N ALA A 109 0.93 -0.55 -2.67
CA ALA A 109 1.46 -0.68 -4.03
C ALA A 109 2.93 -0.22 -4.11
N LEU A 110 3.26 0.95 -3.55
CA LEU A 110 4.64 1.42 -3.48
C LEU A 110 5.53 0.47 -2.67
N LEU A 111 5.10 0.09 -1.47
CA LEU A 111 5.84 -0.83 -0.59
C LEU A 111 6.14 -2.14 -1.31
N PHE A 112 5.16 -2.70 -2.00
CA PHE A 112 5.33 -3.92 -2.78
C PHE A 112 6.42 -3.75 -3.85
N ILE A 113 6.39 -2.65 -4.60
CA ILE A 113 7.42 -2.36 -5.62
C ILE A 113 8.80 -2.28 -4.95
N LEU A 114 8.95 -1.52 -3.85
CA LEU A 114 10.24 -1.35 -3.17
C LEU A 114 10.76 -2.68 -2.60
N LEU A 115 9.89 -3.50 -2.00
CA LEU A 115 10.24 -4.84 -1.52
C LEU A 115 10.77 -5.73 -2.65
N LYS A 116 10.14 -5.67 -3.83
CA LYS A 116 10.60 -6.41 -5.00
C LYS A 116 11.96 -5.93 -5.48
N GLU A 117 12.18 -4.62 -5.52
CA GLU A 117 13.45 -4.02 -5.94
C GLU A 117 14.59 -4.32 -4.95
N CYS A 118 14.31 -4.47 -3.66
CA CYS A 118 15.30 -4.92 -2.66
C CYS A 118 15.44 -6.46 -2.55
N GLY A 119 14.87 -7.21 -3.51
CA GLY A 119 15.04 -8.65 -3.61
C GLY A 119 14.24 -9.46 -2.59
N VAL A 120 13.13 -8.92 -2.07
CA VAL A 120 12.19 -9.63 -1.21
C VAL A 120 11.14 -10.33 -2.07
N ILE A 121 10.85 -11.58 -1.75
CA ILE A 121 9.69 -12.29 -2.30
C ILE A 121 8.47 -11.75 -1.57
N ALA A 122 7.56 -11.10 -2.30
CA ALA A 122 6.40 -10.44 -1.72
C ALA A 122 5.12 -10.76 -2.51
N THR A 123 3.96 -10.72 -1.87
CA THR A 123 2.64 -10.86 -2.48
C THR A 123 1.75 -9.70 -2.04
N ALA A 124 1.11 -9.04 -3.01
CA ALA A 124 0.12 -8.00 -2.75
C ALA A 124 -1.23 -8.63 -2.36
N CYS A 125 -1.70 -8.36 -1.15
CA CYS A 125 -2.98 -8.82 -0.60
C CYS A 125 -3.99 -7.69 -0.37
N GLY A 126 -5.28 -7.99 -0.55
CA GLY A 126 -6.35 -7.05 -0.27
C GLY A 126 -7.64 -7.76 0.12
N LYS A 127 -8.56 -7.01 0.73
CA LYS A 127 -9.92 -7.46 1.02
C LYS A 127 -10.88 -6.43 0.47
N PHE A 128 -11.84 -6.87 -0.33
CA PHE A 128 -12.90 -5.99 -0.82
C PHE A 128 -14.11 -6.02 0.13
N PRO A 129 -14.65 -4.87 0.57
CA PRO A 129 -15.89 -4.77 1.33
C PRO A 129 -17.01 -4.80 0.29
N ILE A 130 -17.44 -5.99 -0.13
CA ILE A 130 -18.72 -6.14 -0.86
C ILE A 130 -18.67 -5.48 -2.27
N PRO A 131 -19.56 -5.78 -3.24
CA PRO A 131 -19.51 -5.14 -4.55
C PRO A 131 -19.65 -3.61 -4.46
N GLY A 132 -18.65 -2.88 -4.95
CA GLY A 132 -18.69 -1.41 -5.10
C GLY A 132 -17.86 -0.59 -4.11
N SER A 133 -16.97 -1.18 -3.30
CA SER A 133 -16.10 -0.39 -2.41
C SER A 133 -14.65 -0.87 -2.35
N VAL A 134 -13.74 0.03 -1.92
CA VAL A 134 -12.32 -0.27 -1.69
C VAL A 134 -12.16 -0.69 -0.24
N GLY A 135 -11.62 -1.88 -0.04
CA GLY A 135 -11.27 -2.36 1.27
C GLY A 135 -9.77 -2.41 1.38
N TYR A 136 -9.34 -2.99 2.47
CA TYR A 136 -8.03 -2.68 2.99
C TYR A 136 -6.96 -3.60 2.39
N THR A 137 -5.73 -3.10 2.26
CA THR A 137 -4.60 -3.77 1.56
C THR A 137 -3.45 -4.07 2.51
N TRP A 138 -2.58 -5.02 2.18
CA TRP A 138 -1.32 -5.37 2.87
C TRP A 138 -0.42 -6.20 1.98
N ILE A 139 0.83 -6.39 2.38
CA ILE A 139 1.80 -7.24 1.70
C ILE A 139 2.11 -8.47 2.56
N LEU A 140 2.29 -9.63 1.94
CA LEU A 140 2.97 -10.78 2.55
C LEU A 140 4.40 -10.81 2.02
N ALA A 141 5.41 -10.85 2.89
CA ALA A 141 6.79 -11.13 2.51
C ALA A 141 7.17 -12.55 2.89
N TYR A 142 8.14 -13.11 2.18
CA TYR A 142 8.61 -14.47 2.36
C TYR A 142 10.14 -14.46 2.39
N ASP A 143 10.73 -15.21 3.30
CA ASP A 143 12.13 -15.58 3.24
C ASP A 143 12.28 -16.88 2.41
N ASN A 144 13.51 -17.39 2.31
CA ASN A 144 13.80 -18.65 1.63
C ASN A 144 13.50 -19.89 2.51
N SER A 145 13.05 -19.70 3.76
CA SER A 145 13.10 -20.70 4.85
C SER A 145 11.75 -20.98 5.54
N GLY A 146 10.73 -20.16 5.36
CA GLY A 146 9.61 -20.14 6.30
C GLY A 146 8.48 -19.19 5.93
N GLY A 147 7.41 -19.32 6.70
CA GLY A 147 6.08 -18.82 6.39
C GLY A 147 5.97 -17.31 6.13
N PRO A 148 4.85 -16.90 5.52
CA PRO A 148 4.57 -15.50 5.21
C PRO A 148 4.68 -14.57 6.44
N ILE A 149 5.32 -13.42 6.24
CA ILE A 149 5.32 -12.28 7.15
C ILE A 149 4.29 -11.28 6.65
N ILE A 150 3.32 -10.92 7.49
CA ILE A 150 2.36 -9.86 7.16
C ILE A 150 3.02 -8.49 7.37
N ILE A 151 3.07 -7.70 6.31
CA ILE A 151 3.54 -6.33 6.33
C ILE A 151 2.36 -5.41 6.06
N ASP A 152 2.07 -4.59 7.06
CA ASP A 152 1.07 -3.52 7.03
C ASP A 152 1.77 -2.22 7.45
N LEU A 153 1.26 -1.08 6.99
CA LEU A 153 1.75 0.25 7.33
C LEU A 153 0.78 1.04 8.19
N PHE A 154 -0.40 0.50 8.51
CA PHE A 154 -1.46 1.28 9.15
C PHE A 154 -1.11 1.76 10.55
N HIS A 155 -0.63 0.89 11.45
CA HIS A 155 -0.28 1.31 12.79
C HIS A 155 0.86 2.34 12.80
N GLU A 156 1.86 2.15 11.93
CA GLU A 156 2.95 3.10 11.75
C GLU A 156 2.46 4.42 11.16
N SER A 157 1.50 4.36 10.23
CA SER A 157 0.85 5.55 9.67
C SER A 157 0.11 6.31 10.78
N LEU A 158 -0.72 5.62 11.59
CA LEU A 158 -1.43 6.19 12.74
C LEU A 158 -0.45 6.91 13.68
N ALA A 159 0.64 6.24 14.04
CA ALA A 159 1.67 6.79 14.90
C ALA A 159 2.32 8.05 14.29
N ARG A 160 2.66 8.03 12.99
CA ARG A 160 3.24 9.19 12.29
C ARG A 160 2.30 10.39 12.23
N ALA A 161 0.99 10.14 12.16
CA ALA A 161 -0.03 11.18 12.20
C ALA A 161 -0.38 11.63 13.62
N GLY A 162 0.20 11.03 14.66
CA GLY A 162 -0.11 11.34 16.06
C GLY A 162 -1.52 10.90 16.47
N ILE A 163 -2.04 9.82 15.89
CA ILE A 163 -3.39 9.31 16.12
C ILE A 163 -3.32 8.04 16.96
N THR A 164 -4.02 8.04 18.10
CA THR A 164 -4.03 6.93 19.07
C THR A 164 -5.31 6.11 19.04
N GLU A 165 -6.39 6.64 18.45
CA GLU A 165 -7.69 5.97 18.35
C GLU A 165 -8.21 6.07 16.92
N VAL A 166 -8.77 4.97 16.41
CA VAL A 166 -9.37 4.92 15.08
C VAL A 166 -10.88 4.77 15.22
N ASP A 167 -11.63 5.78 14.78
CA ASP A 167 -13.09 5.69 14.61
C ASP A 167 -13.43 4.94 13.29
N TYR A 168 -12.72 3.84 13.02
CA TYR A 168 -12.85 3.01 11.82
C TYR A 168 -13.07 1.56 12.23
N ALA A 169 -14.31 1.10 12.08
CA ALA A 169 -14.61 -0.31 12.08
C ALA A 169 -14.35 -0.87 10.67
N ASP A 170 -13.52 -1.91 10.56
CA ASP A 170 -13.45 -2.71 9.33
C ASP A 170 -14.53 -3.81 9.40
N PRO A 171 -15.72 -3.61 8.78
CA PRO A 171 -16.78 -4.62 8.80
C PRO A 171 -16.40 -5.86 7.99
N THR A 172 -15.32 -5.82 7.20
CA THR A 172 -14.85 -6.99 6.46
C THR A 172 -14.04 -7.92 7.35
N GLY A 173 -13.51 -7.46 8.48
CA GLY A 173 -12.79 -8.30 9.41
C GLY A 173 -11.39 -8.68 8.95
N LYS A 174 -10.66 -7.86 8.17
CA LYS A 174 -9.22 -8.09 8.01
C LYS A 174 -8.51 -8.12 9.37
N TYR A 175 -8.91 -7.26 10.30
CA TYR A 175 -8.38 -7.25 11.66
C TYR A 175 -8.81 -8.47 12.50
N GLN A 176 -9.63 -9.36 11.96
CA GLN A 176 -10.09 -10.58 12.62
C GLN A 176 -9.33 -11.82 12.11
N ASP A 177 -8.92 -11.85 10.84
CA ASP A 177 -8.01 -12.88 10.28
C ASP A 177 -7.20 -12.34 9.08
N PRO A 178 -5.90 -12.01 9.25
CA PRO A 178 -5.07 -11.48 8.17
C PRO A 178 -4.63 -12.54 7.14
N TRP A 179 -4.93 -13.82 7.37
CA TRP A 179 -4.66 -14.93 6.45
C TRP A 179 -5.75 -15.15 5.40
N VAL A 180 -6.92 -14.54 5.62
CA VAL A 180 -8.07 -14.55 4.70
C VAL A 180 -7.99 -13.32 3.78
N ALA A 181 -7.17 -13.44 2.74
CA ALA A 181 -7.03 -12.46 1.67
C ALA A 181 -7.75 -12.91 0.38
N TRP A 182 -8.32 -11.96 -0.35
CA TRP A 182 -8.55 -12.15 -1.79
C TRP A 182 -7.25 -11.77 -2.50
N VAL A 183 -6.61 -12.73 -3.15
CA VAL A 183 -5.49 -12.45 -4.06
C VAL A 183 -6.13 -12.09 -5.39
N PHE A 184 -5.69 -10.98 -6.00
CA PHE A 184 -6.21 -10.54 -7.30
C PHE A 184 -6.03 -11.68 -8.29
N LYS A 185 -7.16 -12.07 -8.90
CA LYS A 185 -7.21 -12.99 -10.02
C LYS A 185 -7.41 -12.08 -11.22
N ASP A 186 -6.42 -12.03 -12.12
CA ASP A 186 -6.63 -11.47 -13.46
C ASP A 186 -7.83 -12.15 -14.14
#